data_AF-A0A4Q3IC01-F1
#
_entry.id   AF-A0A4Q3IC01-F1
#
_cell.length_a   1.000
_cell.length_b   1.000
_cell.length_c   1.000
_cell.angle_alpha   90.00
_cell.angle_beta   90.00
_cell.angle_gamma   90.00
#
_symmetry.space_group_name_H-M   'P 1'
#
loop_
_entity.id
_entity.type
_entity.pdbx_description
1 polymer ?
#
loop_
_entity_poly.entity_id
_entity_poly.type
_entity_poly.pdbx_seq_one_letter_code
_entity_poly.pdbx_strand_id
1 'polypeptide(L)'
;SWAAAAVVAWIFHPQLLPLVQQHIPNKTVALVAVIAALFLGTLIVVSLITARVSDFVLDSRIGALDRTLGFVFGAARGLLLAVVGYLFFTALVPEKMQPAWARDSRSKPLLEETGRSLLTMLPQDIDSEFVKKLLQPKTPEPTDAPAEEPRTPGTNPPAGGTAPADPQRRTQAPTTDRQALQRVIDTTAPAATGATPAPAQRRP
;
A
#
# COMPACT_ATOMS: atom_id res chain seq x y z
N SER A 1 -12.53 33.59 -3.64
CA SER A 1 -12.09 32.28 -4.16
C SER A 1 -11.99 31.23 -3.06
N TRP A 2 -11.22 31.46 -1.99
CA TRP A 2 -11.07 30.52 -0.87
C TRP A 2 -12.38 30.13 -0.18
N ALA A 3 -13.23 31.11 0.16
CA ALA A 3 -14.56 30.86 0.72
C ALA A 3 -15.46 30.07 -0.25
N ALA A 4 -15.45 30.42 -1.54
CA ALA A 4 -16.21 29.69 -2.55
C ALA A 4 -15.74 28.23 -2.69
N ALA A 5 -14.42 27.98 -2.67
CA ALA A 5 -13.86 26.63 -2.69
C ALA A 5 -14.25 25.82 -1.46
N ALA A 6 -14.23 26.44 -0.27
CA ALA A 6 -14.68 25.79 0.97
C ALA A 6 -16.18 25.44 0.91
N VAL A 7 -17.02 26.35 0.40
CA VAL A 7 -18.46 26.11 0.22
C VAL A 7 -18.71 24.98 -0.76
N VAL A 8 -18.01 24.95 -1.90
CA VAL A 8 -18.14 23.85 -2.86
C VAL A 8 -17.69 22.53 -2.24
N ALA A 9 -16.54 22.48 -1.56
CA ALA A 9 -16.11 21.27 -0.86
C ALA A 9 -17.14 20.82 0.18
N TRP A 10 -17.69 21.75 0.97
CA TRP A 10 -18.72 21.45 1.97
C TRP A 10 -19.99 20.86 1.35
N ILE A 11 -20.49 21.43 0.26
CA ILE A 11 -21.74 20.99 -0.38
C ILE A 11 -21.55 19.66 -1.12
N PHE A 12 -20.43 19.48 -1.83
CA PHE A 12 -20.25 18.37 -2.76
C PHE A 12 -19.50 17.16 -2.17
N HIS A 13 -18.84 17.28 -1.01
CA HIS A 13 -18.17 16.13 -0.40
C HIS A 13 -19.08 14.91 -0.12
N PRO A 14 -20.33 15.03 0.36
CA PRO A 14 -21.13 13.83 0.66
C PRO A 14 -21.54 13.07 -0.61
N GLN A 15 -21.60 13.75 -1.77
CA GLN A 15 -21.91 13.13 -3.05
C GLN A 15 -20.72 12.39 -3.65
N LEU A 16 -19.51 12.94 -3.47
CA LEU A 16 -18.28 12.39 -4.03
C LEU A 16 -17.64 11.31 -3.13
N LEU A 17 -17.92 11.35 -1.82
CA LEU A 17 -17.36 10.42 -0.84
C LEU A 17 -17.65 8.93 -1.12
N PRO A 18 -18.88 8.50 -1.46
CA PRO A 18 -19.16 7.10 -1.76
C PRO A 18 -18.34 6.57 -2.95
N LEU A 19 -18.07 7.41 -3.95
CA LEU A 19 -17.27 7.04 -5.13
C LEU A 19 -15.80 6.80 -4.77
N VAL A 20 -15.27 7.64 -3.88
CA VAL A 20 -13.88 7.49 -3.40
C VAL A 20 -13.75 6.31 -2.43
N GLN A 21 -14.76 6.05 -1.61
CA GLN A 21 -14.77 4.91 -0.68
C GLN A 21 -14.72 3.54 -1.37
N GLN A 22 -15.12 3.44 -2.65
CA GLN A 22 -14.93 2.23 -3.44
C GLN A 22 -13.45 1.89 -3.67
N HIS A 23 -12.57 2.89 -3.60
CA HIS A 23 -11.13 2.76 -3.86
C HIS A 23 -10.29 2.94 -2.59
N ILE A 24 -10.79 3.69 -1.60
CA ILE A 24 -10.11 3.98 -0.33
C ILE A 24 -10.95 3.41 0.82
N PRO A 25 -10.56 2.27 1.42
CA PRO A 25 -11.32 1.63 2.50
C PRO A 25 -11.35 2.47 3.80
N ASN A 26 -10.31 3.28 4.02
CA ASN A 26 -10.20 4.12 5.21
C ASN A 26 -11.09 5.36 5.07
N LYS A 27 -12.15 5.43 5.87
CA LYS A 27 -13.14 6.53 5.84
C LYS A 27 -12.52 7.92 6.05
N THR A 28 -11.56 8.05 6.96
CA THR A 28 -10.90 9.33 7.26
C THR A 28 -10.04 9.77 6.07
N VAL A 29 -9.27 8.85 5.50
CA VAL A 29 -8.43 9.14 4.33
C VAL A 29 -9.31 9.50 3.12
N ALA A 30 -10.39 8.75 2.89
CA ALA A 30 -11.34 9.02 1.81
C ALA A 30 -12.02 10.39 1.98
N LEU A 31 -12.41 10.77 3.19
CA LEU A 31 -13.00 12.07 3.48
C LEU A 31 -12.02 13.21 3.20
N VAL A 32 -10.81 13.13 3.74
CA VAL A 32 -9.77 14.14 3.52
C VAL A 32 -9.44 14.25 2.03
N ALA A 33 -9.33 13.11 1.33
CA ALA A 33 -9.09 13.06 -0.11
C ALA A 33 -10.16 13.82 -0.91
N VAL A 34 -11.42 13.56 -0.61
CA VAL A 34 -12.57 14.18 -1.29
C VAL A 34 -12.60 15.68 -1.05
N ILE A 35 -12.44 16.10 0.21
CA ILE A 35 -12.43 17.52 0.58
C ILE A 35 -11.27 18.23 -0.11
N ALA A 36 -10.06 17.67 -0.05
CA ALA A 36 -8.87 18.23 -0.67
C ALA A 36 -9.04 18.34 -2.19
N ALA A 37 -9.52 17.29 -2.86
CA ALA A 37 -9.74 17.28 -4.30
C ALA A 37 -10.77 18.34 -4.74
N LEU A 38 -11.93 18.43 -4.06
CA LEU A 38 -12.95 19.43 -4.36
C LEU A 38 -12.43 20.84 -4.12
N PHE A 39 -11.72 21.06 -3.01
CA PHE A 39 -11.18 22.36 -2.66
C PHE A 39 -10.12 22.84 -3.66
N LEU A 40 -9.12 22.01 -3.96
CA LEU A 40 -8.08 22.34 -4.95
C LEU A 40 -8.67 22.51 -6.35
N GLY A 41 -9.56 21.60 -6.77
CA GLY A 41 -10.23 21.68 -8.06
C GLY A 41 -10.98 22.99 -8.22
N THR A 42 -11.76 23.38 -7.21
CA THR A 42 -12.50 24.64 -7.23
C THR A 42 -11.57 25.86 -7.23
N LEU A 43 -10.49 25.83 -6.43
CA LEU A 43 -9.50 26.91 -6.42
C LEU A 43 -8.86 27.10 -7.80
N ILE A 44 -8.53 26.00 -8.49
CA ILE A 44 -7.96 26.04 -9.84
C ILE A 44 -8.94 26.68 -10.80
N VAL A 45 -10.20 26.21 -10.84
CA VAL A 45 -11.23 26.72 -11.76
C VAL A 45 -11.49 28.21 -11.53
N VAL A 46 -11.73 28.62 -10.28
CA VAL A 46 -12.00 30.02 -9.94
C VAL A 46 -10.80 30.89 -10.27
N SER A 47 -9.57 30.41 -10.02
CA SER A 47 -8.34 31.13 -10.37
C SER A 47 -8.21 31.35 -11.87
N LEU A 48 -8.49 30.33 -12.69
CA LEU A 48 -8.45 30.45 -14.15
C LEU A 48 -9.47 31.46 -14.68
N ILE A 49 -10.70 31.43 -14.16
CA ILE A 49 -11.75 32.39 -14.53
C ILE A 49 -11.31 33.81 -14.17
N THR A 50 -10.77 34.00 -12.97
CA THR A 50 -10.36 35.33 -12.50
C THR A 50 -9.25 35.92 -13.37
N ALA A 51 -8.27 35.10 -13.77
CA ALA A 51 -7.20 35.51 -14.67
C ALA A 51 -7.73 35.97 -16.04
N ARG A 52 -8.67 35.21 -16.63
CA ARG A 52 -9.27 35.55 -17.94
C ARG A 52 -10.08 36.84 -17.92
N VAL A 53 -10.76 37.13 -16.83
CA VAL A 53 -11.55 38.37 -16.69
C VAL A 53 -10.63 39.60 -16.58
N SER A 54 -9.51 39.49 -15.86
CA SER A 54 -8.52 40.57 -15.78
C SER A 54 -7.91 40.90 -17.14
N ASP A 55 -7.54 39.89 -17.93
CA ASP A 55 -6.95 40.10 -19.26
C ASP A 55 -7.93 40.78 -20.24
N PHE A 56 -9.24 40.52 -20.12
CA PHE A 56 -10.27 41.07 -21.00
C PHE A 56 -10.54 42.57 -20.75
N VAL A 57 -10.30 43.07 -19.53
CA VAL A 57 -10.66 44.43 -19.12
C VAL A 57 -9.50 45.43 -19.27
N LEU A 58 -8.24 44.98 -19.26
CA LEU A 58 -7.05 45.85 -19.13
C LEU A 58 -6.34 46.21 -20.47
N ASP A 59 -6.89 45.81 -21.62
CA ASP A 59 -6.10 45.75 -22.87
C ASP A 59 -5.89 47.05 -23.67
N SER A 60 -5.76 48.22 -23.04
CA SER A 60 -5.73 49.48 -23.81
C SER A 60 -4.39 50.21 -23.97
N ARG A 61 -3.33 49.98 -23.16
CA ARG A 61 -2.02 50.67 -23.40
C ARG A 61 -0.74 50.13 -22.73
N ILE A 62 -0.80 49.27 -21.71
CA ILE A 62 0.39 48.82 -20.92
C ILE A 62 0.58 47.27 -21.01
N GLY A 63 -0.04 46.64 -22.00
CA GLY A 63 -0.36 45.20 -21.97
C GLY A 63 0.81 44.20 -21.95
N ALA A 64 2.02 44.54 -22.39
CA ALA A 64 3.09 43.52 -22.48
C ALA A 64 3.73 43.17 -21.13
N LEU A 65 3.99 44.17 -20.28
CA LEU A 65 4.65 43.96 -18.98
C LEU A 65 3.67 43.38 -17.95
N ASP A 66 2.41 43.83 -17.96
CA ASP A 66 1.37 43.30 -17.07
C ASP A 66 1.06 41.83 -17.38
N ARG A 67 1.11 41.43 -18.66
CA ARG A 67 0.91 40.04 -19.09
C ARG A 67 2.07 39.13 -18.68
N THR A 68 3.33 39.59 -18.74
CA THR A 68 4.46 38.75 -18.32
C THR A 68 4.52 38.58 -16.81
N LEU A 69 4.26 39.63 -16.03
CA LEU A 69 4.11 39.52 -14.58
C LEU A 69 2.92 38.63 -14.20
N GLY A 70 1.78 38.78 -14.88
CA GLY A 70 0.61 37.92 -14.71
C GLY A 70 0.93 36.45 -15.03
N PHE A 71 1.69 36.18 -16.09
CA PHE A 71 2.15 34.83 -16.44
C PHE A 71 3.08 34.24 -15.39
N VAL A 72 4.08 34.98 -14.92
CA VAL A 72 5.03 34.50 -13.90
C VAL A 72 4.31 34.24 -12.58
N PHE A 73 3.44 35.16 -12.14
CA PHE A 73 2.62 34.97 -10.95
C PHE A 73 1.66 33.79 -11.09
N GLY A 74 1.04 33.64 -12.26
CA GLY A 74 0.18 32.51 -12.61
C GLY A 74 0.92 31.18 -12.61
N ALA A 75 2.13 31.14 -13.17
CA ALA A 75 3.00 29.96 -13.19
C ALA A 75 3.46 29.59 -11.77
N ALA A 76 3.89 30.57 -10.96
CA ALA A 76 4.27 30.35 -9.57
C ALA A 76 3.10 29.81 -8.74
N ARG A 77 1.91 30.38 -8.90
CA ARG A 77 0.70 29.90 -8.25
C ARG A 77 0.28 28.51 -8.74
N GLY A 78 0.39 28.26 -10.04
CA GLY A 78 0.10 26.96 -10.65
C GLY A 78 1.03 25.87 -10.11
N LEU A 79 2.33 26.18 -10.01
CA LEU A 79 3.32 25.31 -9.38
C LEU A 79 2.98 25.06 -7.92
N LEU A 80 2.63 26.09 -7.15
CA LEU A 80 2.23 25.92 -5.74
C LEU A 80 1.06 24.96 -5.59
N LEU A 81 0.02 25.11 -6.41
CA LEU A 81 -1.14 24.21 -6.39
C LEU A 81 -0.77 22.78 -6.82
N ALA A 82 0.12 22.63 -7.81
CA ALA A 82 0.63 21.33 -8.23
C ALA A 82 1.42 20.63 -7.12
N VAL A 83 2.27 21.36 -6.39
CA VAL A 83 3.04 20.83 -5.26
C VAL A 83 2.13 20.40 -4.12
N VAL A 84 1.17 21.24 -3.73
CA VAL A 84 0.19 20.89 -2.69
C VAL A 84 -0.62 19.64 -3.11
N GLY A 85 -1.09 19.61 -4.36
CA GLY A 85 -1.78 18.44 -4.91
C GLY A 85 -0.91 17.18 -4.92
N TYR A 86 0.38 17.31 -5.26
CA TYR A 86 1.35 16.22 -5.21
C TYR A 86 1.55 15.69 -3.78
N LEU A 87 1.70 16.57 -2.79
CA LEU A 87 1.82 16.18 -1.38
C LEU A 87 0.59 15.41 -0.90
N PHE A 88 -0.62 15.84 -1.27
CA PHE A 88 -1.82 15.06 -0.99
C PHE A 88 -1.83 13.73 -1.74
N PHE A 89 -1.44 13.71 -3.01
CA PHE A 89 -1.39 12.48 -3.80
C PHE A 89 -0.46 11.43 -3.16
N THR A 90 0.75 11.81 -2.76
CA THR A 90 1.69 10.89 -2.10
C THR A 90 1.27 10.50 -0.69
N ALA A 91 0.52 11.36 0.02
CA ALA A 91 -0.09 11.02 1.30
C ALA A 91 -1.17 9.93 1.18
N LEU A 92 -1.95 9.97 0.09
CA LEU A 92 -3.10 9.09 -0.14
C LEU A 92 -2.70 7.80 -0.86
N VAL A 93 -1.77 7.88 -1.80
CA VAL A 93 -1.39 6.78 -2.71
C VAL A 93 0.04 6.33 -2.41
N PRO A 94 0.21 5.14 -1.80
CA PRO A 94 1.53 4.57 -1.57
C PRO A 94 2.31 4.42 -2.87
N GLU A 95 3.62 4.68 -2.84
CA GLU A 95 4.47 4.70 -4.04
C GLU A 95 4.41 3.42 -4.87
N LYS A 96 4.28 2.26 -4.21
CA LYS A 96 4.10 0.95 -4.87
C LYS A 96 2.81 0.81 -5.69
N MET A 97 1.78 1.62 -5.39
CA MET A 97 0.49 1.62 -6.08
C MET A 97 0.36 2.79 -7.06
N GLN A 98 1.40 3.61 -7.20
CA GLN A 98 1.38 4.72 -8.15
C GLN A 98 1.51 4.19 -9.58
N PRO A 99 0.66 4.66 -10.51
CA PRO A 99 0.73 4.26 -11.91
C PRO A 99 1.99 4.81 -12.59
N ALA A 100 2.43 4.13 -13.66
CA ALA A 100 3.68 4.47 -14.37
C ALA A 100 3.73 5.95 -14.82
N TRP A 101 2.61 6.50 -15.31
CA TRP A 101 2.53 7.90 -15.72
C TRP A 101 2.81 8.90 -14.59
N ALA A 102 2.55 8.52 -13.33
CA ALA A 102 2.81 9.37 -12.16
C ALA A 102 4.27 9.22 -11.72
N ARG A 103 4.74 7.97 -11.61
CA ARG A 103 6.10 7.64 -11.14
C ARG A 103 7.18 8.15 -12.10
N ASP A 104 6.96 8.00 -13.40
CA ASP A 104 7.93 8.32 -14.45
C ASP A 104 7.76 9.76 -14.97
N SER A 105 6.95 10.57 -14.29
CA SER A 105 6.67 11.95 -14.71
C SER A 105 7.90 12.85 -14.57
N ARG A 106 8.16 13.65 -15.61
CA ARG A 106 9.29 14.62 -15.62
C ARG A 106 9.15 15.71 -14.56
N SER A 107 7.92 16.01 -14.13
CA SER A 107 7.63 17.00 -13.10
C SER A 107 7.80 16.48 -11.68
N LYS A 108 7.80 15.15 -11.44
CA LYS A 108 7.96 14.54 -10.11
C LYS A 108 9.14 15.14 -9.30
N PRO A 109 10.39 15.18 -9.81
CA PRO A 109 11.51 15.69 -9.02
C PRO A 109 11.35 17.16 -8.62
N LEU A 110 10.81 18.01 -9.51
CA LEU A 110 10.56 19.41 -9.22
C LEU A 110 9.51 19.57 -8.11
N LEU A 111 8.44 18.76 -8.15
CA LEU A 111 7.37 18.77 -7.16
C LEU A 111 7.84 18.25 -5.79
N GLU A 112 8.68 17.22 -5.77
CA GLU A 112 9.30 16.68 -4.56
C GLU A 112 10.24 17.67 -3.89
N GLU A 113 11.15 18.28 -4.65
CA GLU A 113 12.11 19.24 -4.14
C GLU A 113 11.40 20.49 -3.59
N THR A 114 10.47 21.05 -4.37
CA THR A 114 9.69 22.21 -3.96
C THR A 114 8.80 21.87 -2.75
N GLY A 115 8.17 20.69 -2.75
CA GLY A 115 7.34 20.23 -1.63
C GLY A 115 8.15 20.06 -0.34
N ARG A 116 9.35 19.48 -0.44
CA ARG A 116 10.27 19.35 0.70
C ARG A 116 10.69 20.72 1.23
N SER A 117 11.02 21.66 0.35
CA SER A 117 11.34 23.04 0.75
C SER A 117 10.17 23.72 1.47
N LEU A 118 8.94 23.61 0.94
CA LEU A 118 7.74 24.14 1.59
C LEU A 118 7.49 23.52 2.97
N LEU A 119 7.70 22.20 3.11
CA LEU A 119 7.59 21.49 4.38
C LEU A 119 8.62 21.96 5.41
N THR A 120 9.81 22.39 4.99
CA THR A 120 10.83 22.94 5.91
C THR A 120 10.52 24.36 6.39
N MET A 121 9.70 25.11 5.65
CA MET A 121 9.25 26.46 6.03
C MET A 121 8.01 26.43 6.92
N LEU A 122 7.32 25.29 7.00
CA LEU A 122 6.18 25.11 7.88
C LEU A 122 6.63 25.09 9.36
N PRO A 123 5.99 25.87 10.26
CA PRO A 123 6.26 25.81 11.69
C PRO A 123 6.03 24.40 12.25
N GLN A 124 6.85 23.97 13.21
CA GLN A 124 6.80 22.61 13.75
C GLN A 124 5.53 22.29 14.57
N ASP A 125 4.70 23.31 14.83
CA ASP A 125 3.44 23.19 15.58
C ASP A 125 2.26 22.69 14.73
N ILE A 126 2.41 22.57 13.40
CA ILE A 126 1.39 21.92 12.56
C ILE A 126 1.53 20.41 12.73
N ASP A 127 0.67 19.81 13.57
CA ASP A 127 0.55 18.38 13.88
C ASP A 127 1.66 17.51 13.26
N SER A 128 2.77 17.39 13.98
CA SER A 128 3.99 16.70 13.53
C SER A 128 3.74 15.30 12.94
N GLU A 129 2.63 14.66 13.29
CA GLU A 129 2.16 13.39 12.72
C GLU A 129 1.74 13.49 11.25
N PHE A 130 1.08 14.57 10.83
CA PHE A 130 0.72 14.80 9.42
C PHE A 130 1.96 15.06 8.58
N VAL A 131 2.85 15.91 9.10
CA VAL A 131 4.13 16.24 8.47
C VAL A 131 5.00 15.00 8.33
N LYS A 132 5.17 14.19 9.38
CA LYS A 132 5.90 12.91 9.32
C LYS A 132 5.31 11.94 8.28
N LYS A 133 3.98 11.87 8.13
CA LYS A 133 3.33 11.03 7.11
C LYS A 133 3.62 11.51 5.69
N LEU A 134 3.80 12.81 5.47
CA LEU A 134 4.21 13.39 4.19
C LEU A 134 5.71 13.24 3.91
N LEU A 135 6.55 13.35 4.96
CA LEU A 135 8.01 13.31 4.85
C LEU A 135 8.61 11.91 4.79
N GLN A 136 7.82 10.86 5.02
CA GLN A 136 8.31 9.49 4.89
C GLN A 136 8.18 9.04 3.42
N PRO A 137 9.24 9.14 2.59
CA PRO A 137 9.33 8.25 1.44
C PRO A 137 9.27 6.84 2.01
N LYS A 138 8.31 6.04 1.55
CA LYS A 138 8.30 4.61 1.82
C LYS A 138 9.51 4.02 1.10
N THR A 139 10.67 4.09 1.73
CA THR A 139 11.82 3.26 1.39
C THR A 139 11.28 1.83 1.32
N PRO A 140 11.52 1.09 0.24
CA PRO A 140 11.23 -0.33 0.23
C PRO A 140 12.05 -0.90 1.38
N GLU A 141 11.39 -1.36 2.44
CA GLU A 141 12.00 -2.42 3.24
C GLU A 141 12.43 -3.50 2.24
N PRO A 142 13.71 -3.89 2.21
CA PRO A 142 14.12 -5.09 1.50
C PRO A 142 13.28 -6.22 2.10
N THR A 143 12.24 -6.63 1.36
CA THR A 143 11.51 -7.85 1.66
C THR A 143 12.53 -8.97 1.53
N ASP A 144 12.83 -9.58 2.67
CA ASP A 144 13.44 -10.89 2.88
C ASP A 144 13.93 -11.60 1.61
N ALA A 145 15.24 -11.54 1.39
CA ALA A 145 15.93 -12.66 0.78
C ALA A 145 15.91 -13.82 1.81
N PRO A 146 15.39 -15.00 1.48
CA PRO A 146 15.35 -16.11 2.43
C PRO A 146 16.77 -16.59 2.81
N ALA A 147 17.02 -16.58 4.11
CA ALA A 147 17.93 -17.44 4.86
C ALA A 147 19.42 -17.50 4.45
N GLU A 148 20.27 -16.85 5.24
CA GLU A 148 21.56 -17.43 5.65
C GLU A 148 21.86 -17.05 7.10
N GLU A 149 21.52 -17.97 8.01
CA GLU A 149 21.91 -17.93 9.41
C GLU A 149 23.43 -18.23 9.51
N PRO A 150 24.28 -17.34 10.04
CA PRO A 150 25.69 -17.63 10.25
C PRO A 150 25.85 -18.66 11.35
N ARG A 151 26.16 -19.92 10.99
CA ARG A 151 26.52 -20.95 11.98
C ARG A 151 27.82 -20.55 12.67
N THR A 152 27.75 -20.33 13.97
CA THR A 152 28.94 -20.22 14.84
C THR A 152 29.67 -21.57 14.90
N PRO A 153 31.02 -21.58 14.92
CA PRO A 153 31.79 -22.82 15.03
C PRO A 153 31.70 -23.37 16.46
N GLY A 154 30.93 -24.45 16.63
CA GLY A 154 30.89 -25.22 17.87
C GLY A 154 32.15 -26.07 18.05
N THR A 155 32.78 -25.89 19.21
CA THR A 155 33.92 -26.62 19.77
C THR A 155 33.64 -28.14 19.89
N ASN A 156 34.60 -28.99 19.50
CA ASN A 156 34.66 -30.43 19.76
C ASN A 156 35.55 -30.72 21.00
N PRO A 157 35.67 -31.95 21.54
CA PRO A 157 34.73 -33.06 21.84
C PRO A 157 34.99 -33.60 23.31
N PRO A 158 34.57 -34.81 23.82
CA PRO A 158 35.07 -36.12 23.37
C PRO A 158 34.14 -37.36 23.57
N ALA A 159 34.63 -38.48 23.02
CA ALA A 159 34.48 -39.88 23.48
C ALA A 159 33.47 -40.80 22.77
N GLY A 160 34.03 -41.75 22.01
CA GLY A 160 33.60 -43.16 22.07
C GLY A 160 33.21 -43.83 20.75
N GLY A 161 34.09 -44.70 20.23
CA GLY A 161 33.68 -46.01 19.69
C GLY A 161 33.51 -46.21 18.17
N THR A 162 34.60 -46.68 17.53
CA THR A 162 34.68 -47.78 16.54
C THR A 162 33.82 -47.82 15.25
N ALA A 163 34.54 -47.65 14.12
CA ALA A 163 34.56 -48.45 12.87
C ALA A 163 33.39 -48.38 11.83
N PRO A 164 33.67 -48.60 10.51
CA PRO A 164 33.01 -47.91 9.40
C PRO A 164 32.13 -48.80 8.49
N ALA A 165 31.07 -48.27 7.85
CA ALA A 165 30.53 -48.77 6.56
C ALA A 165 29.32 -47.96 6.00
N ASP A 166 29.47 -47.58 4.71
CA ASP A 166 28.51 -47.56 3.59
C ASP A 166 27.43 -46.44 3.39
N PRO A 167 27.47 -45.65 2.28
CA PRO A 167 26.53 -44.57 1.97
C PRO A 167 25.36 -44.98 1.05
N GLN A 168 24.55 -45.95 1.47
CA GLN A 168 23.33 -46.38 0.74
C GLN A 168 22.14 -46.55 1.69
N ARG A 169 21.73 -45.50 2.40
CA ARG A 169 20.48 -45.53 3.18
C ARG A 169 19.82 -44.17 3.36
N ARG A 170 19.60 -43.44 2.26
CA ARG A 170 18.84 -42.18 2.29
C ARG A 170 17.85 -42.11 1.14
N THR A 171 16.93 -43.08 1.05
CA THR A 171 15.69 -42.96 0.24
C THR A 171 14.66 -44.07 0.53
N GLN A 172 14.30 -44.32 1.79
CA GLN A 172 13.08 -45.10 2.10
C GLN A 172 12.39 -44.55 3.36
N ALA A 173 11.18 -43.99 3.18
CA ALA A 173 10.30 -43.57 4.26
C ALA A 173 9.52 -44.79 4.82
N PRO A 174 9.15 -44.83 6.11
CA PRO A 174 8.83 -46.06 6.82
C PRO A 174 7.34 -46.42 6.72
N THR A 175 7.02 -47.61 6.19
CA THR A 175 5.68 -48.21 6.17
C THR A 175 5.39 -49.12 7.38
N THR A 176 6.32 -49.22 8.33
CA THR A 176 6.29 -50.19 9.44
C THR A 176 5.28 -49.86 10.55
N ASP A 177 4.87 -48.59 10.71
CA ASP A 177 3.98 -48.18 11.82
C ASP A 177 2.55 -48.69 11.70
N ARG A 178 2.04 -48.92 10.48
CA ARG A 178 0.64 -49.37 10.31
C ARG A 178 0.40 -50.81 10.78
N GLN A 179 1.38 -51.69 10.63
CA GLN A 179 1.25 -53.09 11.05
C GLN A 179 1.35 -53.24 12.58
N ALA A 180 2.13 -52.36 13.23
CA ALA A 180 2.18 -52.30 14.69
C ALA A 180 0.84 -51.85 15.29
N LEU A 181 0.18 -50.87 14.66
CA LEU A 181 -1.15 -50.40 15.10
C LEU A 181 -2.25 -51.45 14.90
N GLN A 182 -2.20 -52.26 13.85
CA GLN A 182 -3.20 -53.32 13.60
C GLN A 182 -3.16 -54.45 14.64
N ARG A 183 -1.97 -54.82 15.14
CA ARG A 183 -1.85 -55.86 16.19
C ARG A 183 -2.47 -55.46 17.53
N VAL A 184 -2.47 -54.16 17.85
CA VAL A 184 -3.05 -53.66 19.11
C VAL A 184 -4.59 -53.67 19.03
N ILE A 185 -5.15 -53.41 17.85
CA ILE A 185 -6.60 -53.43 17.61
C ILE A 185 -7.14 -54.85 17.70
N ASP A 186 -6.46 -55.84 17.11
CA ASP A 186 -6.89 -57.25 17.16
C ASP A 186 -6.80 -57.85 18.57
N THR A 187 -5.92 -57.33 19.43
CA THR A 187 -5.71 -57.85 20.79
C THR A 187 -6.80 -57.41 21.79
N THR A 188 -7.71 -56.50 21.43
CA THR A 188 -8.72 -55.96 22.36
C THR A 188 -10.18 -56.33 22.06
N ALA A 189 -10.45 -57.24 21.12
CA ALA A 189 -11.82 -57.69 20.82
C ALA A 189 -12.23 -58.91 21.70
N PRO A 190 -13.28 -58.81 22.54
CA PRO A 190 -13.77 -59.95 23.31
C PRO A 190 -14.68 -60.86 22.45
N ALA A 191 -14.45 -62.17 22.57
CA ALA A 191 -15.19 -63.23 21.92
C ALA A 191 -16.64 -63.32 22.41
N ALA A 192 -17.60 -63.30 21.48
CA ALA A 192 -18.97 -63.75 21.70
C ALA A 192 -19.24 -64.98 20.83
N THR A 193 -19.34 -66.12 21.50
CA THR A 193 -19.69 -67.45 21.02
C THR A 193 -21.15 -67.53 20.58
N GLY A 194 -21.48 -68.26 19.50
CA GLY A 194 -22.86 -68.71 19.28
C GLY A 194 -23.26 -69.19 17.88
N ALA A 195 -23.13 -70.51 17.67
CA ALA A 195 -24.09 -71.40 16.98
C ALA A 195 -24.51 -71.20 15.49
N THR A 196 -24.06 -72.16 14.66
CA THR A 196 -24.65 -72.78 13.44
C THR A 196 -26.08 -73.32 13.74
N PRO A 197 -27.08 -73.40 12.81
CA PRO A 197 -26.95 -74.08 11.52
C PRO A 197 -27.69 -73.57 10.26
N ALA A 198 -27.24 -74.11 9.12
CA ALA A 198 -27.85 -74.19 7.78
C ALA A 198 -29.31 -74.73 7.80
N PRO A 199 -30.15 -74.70 6.72
CA PRO A 199 -29.76 -74.93 5.31
C PRO A 199 -30.61 -74.28 4.17
N ALA A 200 -30.12 -74.54 2.94
CA ALA A 200 -30.86 -74.82 1.69
C ALA A 200 -31.62 -73.71 0.92
N GLN A 201 -31.25 -73.59 -0.38
CA GLN A 201 -32.06 -73.54 -1.63
C GLN A 201 -31.27 -72.67 -2.64
N ARG A 202 -30.58 -73.16 -3.69
CA ARG A 202 -30.89 -74.03 -4.84
C ARG A 202 -31.95 -73.47 -5.81
N ARG A 203 -31.46 -73.21 -7.04
CA ARG A 203 -32.09 -73.27 -8.38
C ARG A 203 -32.40 -71.91 -9.04
N PRO A 204 -32.60 -71.91 -10.37
CA PRO A 204 -31.87 -72.61 -11.43
C PRO A 204 -31.20 -71.66 -12.43
#